data_AF-A0A0F9ZUK9-F1
#
_entry.id   AF-A0A0F9ZUK9-F1
#
_cell.length_a   1.000
_cell.length_b   1.000
_cell.length_c   1.000
_cell.angle_alpha   90.00
_cell.angle_beta   90.00
_cell.angle_gamma   90.00
#
_symmetry.space_group_name_H-M   'P 1'
#
loop_
_entity.id
_entity.type
_entity.pdbx_description
1 polymer ?
#
loop_
_entity_poly.entity_id
_entity_poly.type
_entity_poly.pdbx_seq_one_letter_code
_entity_poly.pdbx_strand_id
1 'polypeptide(L)'
;MVGALIDSHLDDGRYYDDAVALDTFAKAQELDVPIYIHPTTPLEDVQAALSDGNYDEEVGTALGIGGWDEKVGQIWLKAEMSFKEVWERNIWVATSGMFTMPPMACLLRSTSIDRIMYSVDYPYSTTEQGKAFMEELRESGLVTEEEYSKIAFKNAERLLNFKM
;
A
#
# COMPACT_ATOMS: atom_id res chain seq x y z
N MET A 1 -14.27 14.83 2.94
CA MET A 1 -13.07 14.06 3.30
C MET A 1 -13.34 12.63 2.86
N VAL A 2 -12.40 11.98 2.18
CA VAL A 2 -12.62 10.64 1.55
C VAL A 2 -11.82 9.52 2.23
N GLY A 3 -11.14 9.82 3.33
CA GLY A 3 -10.22 8.91 4.02
C GLY A 3 -9.17 9.67 4.82
N ALA A 4 -8.25 8.92 5.42
CA ALA A 4 -7.07 9.43 6.10
C ALA A 4 -5.80 8.72 5.60
N LEU A 5 -4.67 9.38 5.69
CA LEU A 5 -3.35 8.79 5.50
C LEU A 5 -2.60 8.86 6.84
N ILE A 6 -2.00 7.75 7.23
CA ILE A 6 -1.21 7.60 8.45
C ILE A 6 0.13 6.95 8.12
N ASP A 7 1.14 7.21 8.93
CA ASP A 7 2.44 6.56 8.80
C ASP A 7 2.41 5.14 9.37
N SER A 8 3.31 4.25 8.92
CA SER A 8 3.34 2.83 9.32
C SER A 8 3.46 2.57 10.83
N HIS A 9 3.95 3.53 11.61
CA HIS A 9 3.96 3.50 13.07
C HIS A 9 3.75 4.90 13.65
N LEU A 10 3.44 4.97 14.95
CA LEU A 10 3.33 6.23 15.69
C LEU A 10 4.73 6.82 15.96
N ASP A 11 4.79 8.11 16.30
CA ASP A 11 6.04 8.82 16.65
C ASP A 11 6.79 8.18 17.82
N ASP A 12 6.10 7.43 18.68
CA ASP A 12 6.68 6.70 19.82
C ASP A 12 7.04 5.24 19.49
N GLY A 13 6.95 4.85 18.22
CA GLY A 13 7.33 3.55 17.68
C GLY A 13 6.34 2.41 17.90
N ARG A 14 5.15 2.70 18.44
CA ARG A 14 4.07 1.71 18.52
C ARG A 14 3.38 1.51 17.17
N TYR A 15 2.93 0.30 16.93
CA TYR A 15 2.14 -0.09 15.76
C TYR A 15 0.64 -0.13 16.10
N TYR A 16 -0.16 -0.36 15.06
CA TYR A 16 -1.61 -0.24 15.07
C TYR A 16 -2.38 -1.44 15.66
N ASP A 17 -1.66 -2.41 16.20
CA ASP A 17 -2.22 -3.54 16.95
C ASP A 17 -2.41 -3.24 18.47
N ASP A 18 -1.95 -2.09 18.95
CA ASP A 18 -2.23 -1.57 20.30
C ASP A 18 -3.71 -1.15 20.43
N ALA A 19 -4.30 -1.36 21.62
CA ALA A 19 -5.66 -0.94 21.96
C ALA A 19 -5.91 0.56 21.71
N VAL A 20 -4.89 1.41 21.85
CA VAL A 20 -5.01 2.86 21.59
C VAL A 20 -5.27 3.16 20.11
N ALA A 21 -4.80 2.32 19.19
CA ALA A 21 -5.02 2.48 17.75
C ALA A 21 -6.43 2.07 17.32
N LEU A 22 -7.13 1.25 18.12
CA LEU A 22 -8.46 0.73 17.77
C LEU A 22 -9.51 1.84 17.61
N ASP A 23 -9.41 2.93 18.39
CA ASP A 23 -10.34 4.05 18.29
C ASP A 23 -10.25 4.74 16.91
N THR A 24 -9.06 4.80 16.30
CA THR A 24 -8.86 5.35 14.96
C THR A 24 -9.55 4.49 13.91
N PHE A 25 -9.35 3.16 13.92
CA PHE A 25 -10.03 2.25 12.99
C PHE A 25 -11.53 2.18 13.22
N ALA A 26 -11.97 2.21 14.49
CA ALA A 26 -13.38 2.26 14.83
C ALA A 26 -14.03 3.54 14.28
N LYS A 27 -13.34 4.69 14.36
CA LYS A 27 -13.84 5.94 13.79
C LYS A 27 -13.86 5.91 12.26
N ALA A 28 -12.83 5.38 11.61
CA ALA A 28 -12.83 5.20 10.16
C ALA A 28 -13.97 4.28 9.69
N GLN A 29 -14.23 3.19 10.42
CA GLN A 29 -15.36 2.31 10.17
C GLN A 29 -16.72 3.01 10.38
N GLU A 30 -16.88 3.80 11.44
CA GLU A 30 -18.10 4.58 11.70
C GLU A 30 -18.38 5.57 10.56
N LEU A 31 -17.32 6.19 10.03
CA LEU A 31 -17.39 7.16 8.94
C LEU A 31 -17.47 6.52 7.54
N ASP A 32 -17.30 5.20 7.44
CA ASP A 32 -17.21 4.44 6.19
C ASP A 32 -16.16 5.02 5.22
N VAL A 33 -14.95 5.24 5.74
CA VAL A 33 -13.82 5.76 4.97
C VAL A 33 -12.56 4.90 5.15
N PRO A 34 -11.72 4.74 4.11
CA PRO A 34 -10.49 3.98 4.22
C PRO A 34 -9.38 4.75 4.95
N ILE A 35 -8.40 3.99 5.44
CA ILE A 35 -7.13 4.48 5.94
C ILE A 35 -6.01 4.00 5.01
N TYR A 36 -5.20 4.92 4.51
CA TYR A 36 -3.98 4.62 3.77
C TYR A 36 -2.80 4.56 4.75
N ILE A 37 -2.16 3.40 4.87
CA ILE A 37 -0.94 3.24 5.69
C ILE A 37 0.26 3.48 4.79
N HIS A 38 0.94 4.61 5.01
CA HIS A 38 2.09 5.06 4.23
C HIS A 38 3.40 4.66 4.93
N PRO A 39 4.44 4.23 4.20
CA PRO A 39 5.76 3.99 4.78
C PRO A 39 6.29 5.22 5.52
N THR A 40 7.05 5.00 6.58
CA THR A 40 7.79 6.08 7.25
C THR A 40 9.18 5.58 7.59
N THR A 41 10.05 6.48 8.04
CA THR A 41 11.41 6.14 8.44
C THR A 41 11.38 5.03 9.49
N PRO A 42 12.10 3.91 9.29
CA PRO A 42 12.14 2.85 10.28
C PRO A 42 12.67 3.33 11.64
N LEU A 43 12.25 2.66 12.71
CA LEU A 43 12.83 2.85 14.03
C LEU A 43 14.34 2.58 14.02
N GLU A 44 15.10 3.27 14.87
CA GLU A 44 16.58 3.19 14.87
C GLU A 44 17.11 1.76 14.97
N ASP A 45 16.48 0.91 15.78
CA ASP A 45 16.87 -0.49 15.95
C ASP A 45 16.58 -1.33 14.68
N VAL A 46 15.46 -1.06 14.01
CA VAL A 46 15.12 -1.66 12.71
C VAL A 46 16.06 -1.16 11.62
N GLN A 47 16.33 0.15 11.55
CA GLN A 47 17.26 0.75 10.60
C GLN A 47 18.67 0.18 10.79
N ALA A 48 19.11 0.03 12.05
CA ALA A 48 20.39 -0.55 12.38
C ALA A 48 20.50 -2.00 11.89
N ALA A 49 19.43 -2.79 12.09
CA ALA A 49 19.38 -4.17 11.61
C ALA A 49 19.32 -4.29 10.08
N LEU A 50 18.69 -3.33 9.38
CA LEU A 50 18.47 -3.39 7.93
C LEU A 50 19.65 -2.87 7.13
N SER A 51 20.40 -1.89 7.62
CA SER A 51 21.30 -1.10 6.76
C SER A 51 22.59 -0.62 7.40
N ASP A 52 22.82 -0.87 8.70
CA ASP A 52 24.05 -0.39 9.34
C ASP A 52 25.28 -1.19 8.89
N GLY A 53 26.34 -0.46 8.53
CA GLY A 53 27.67 -1.00 8.23
C GLY A 53 28.03 -1.28 6.77
N ASN A 54 27.07 -1.30 5.82
CA ASN A 54 27.35 -1.63 4.41
C ASN A 54 26.97 -0.56 3.38
N TYR A 55 26.19 0.45 3.76
CA TYR A 55 25.70 1.52 2.88
C TYR A 55 25.89 2.87 3.55
N ASP A 56 25.95 3.94 2.77
CA ASP A 56 25.82 5.29 3.33
C ASP A 56 24.39 5.52 3.82
N GLU A 57 24.22 6.52 4.68
CA GLU A 57 22.97 6.79 5.39
C GLU A 57 21.78 7.03 4.45
N GLU A 58 22.00 7.69 3.30
CA GLU A 58 20.94 7.98 2.32
C GLU A 58 20.45 6.69 1.64
N VAL A 59 21.39 5.84 1.20
CA VAL A 59 21.06 4.54 0.61
C VAL A 59 20.44 3.60 1.64
N GLY A 60 20.95 3.58 2.87
CA GLY A 60 20.39 2.79 3.95
C GLY A 60 18.95 3.21 4.28
N THR A 61 18.67 4.51 4.31
CA THR A 61 17.32 5.03 4.55
C THR A 61 16.38 4.68 3.39
N ALA A 62 16.84 4.83 2.14
CA ALA A 62 16.04 4.48 0.97
C ALA A 62 15.70 2.98 0.91
N LEU A 63 16.62 2.11 1.32
CA LEU A 63 16.37 0.66 1.43
C LEU A 63 15.42 0.31 2.58
N GLY A 64 15.53 1.02 3.70
CA GLY A 64 14.63 0.87 4.86
C GLY A 64 13.18 1.29 4.56
N ILE A 65 12.99 2.28 3.69
CA ILE A 65 11.66 2.80 3.30
C ILE A 65 11.10 2.05 2.07
N GLY A 66 11.94 1.74 1.08
CA GLY A 66 11.56 1.14 -0.21
C GLY A 66 11.46 -0.40 -0.21
N GLY A 67 11.79 -1.04 0.92
CA GLY A 67 11.64 -2.48 1.09
C GLY A 67 10.18 -2.89 1.11
N TRP A 68 9.71 -3.50 0.03
CA TRP A 68 8.59 -4.43 0.09
C TRP A 68 8.98 -5.57 1.02
N ASP A 69 8.73 -5.41 2.31
CA ASP A 69 8.65 -6.52 3.24
C ASP A 69 7.18 -6.98 3.25
N GLU A 70 6.88 -8.06 2.52
CA GLU A 70 5.85 -9.01 2.94
C GLU A 70 6.25 -9.57 4.31
N LYS A 71 6.17 -8.75 5.37
CA LYS A 71 6.17 -9.26 6.73
C LYS A 71 4.78 -9.76 7.02
N VAL A 72 4.58 -11.05 6.70
CA VAL A 72 3.48 -11.85 7.21
C VAL A 72 3.62 -11.94 8.73
N GLY A 73 3.11 -10.94 9.43
CA GLY A 73 2.86 -11.02 10.85
C GLY A 73 1.70 -11.99 11.07
N GLN A 74 1.98 -13.18 11.60
CA GLN A 74 0.93 -14.01 12.17
C GLN A 74 0.37 -13.30 13.41
N ILE A 75 -0.66 -12.49 13.23
CA ILE A 75 -1.44 -12.00 14.35
C ILE A 75 -2.43 -13.10 14.73
N TRP A 76 -2.19 -13.72 15.88
CA TRP A 76 -3.21 -14.51 16.57
C TRP A 76 -4.26 -13.56 17.15
N LEU A 77 -5.13 -13.06 16.30
CA LEU A 77 -6.41 -12.55 16.76
C LEU A 77 -7.26 -13.77 17.14
N LYS A 78 -8.01 -13.66 18.23
CA LYS A 78 -9.27 -14.40 18.39
C LYS A 78 -10.26 -13.92 17.31
N ALA A 79 -9.92 -14.11 16.05
CA ALA A 79 -10.72 -13.68 14.91
C ALA A 79 -11.58 -14.87 14.46
N GLU A 80 -12.87 -14.62 14.28
CA GLU A 80 -13.78 -15.56 13.60
C GLU A 80 -13.50 -15.66 12.08
N MET A 81 -12.44 -14.99 11.59
CA MET A 81 -12.03 -14.90 10.19
C MET A 81 -10.54 -15.24 10.03
N SER A 82 -10.21 -15.92 8.94
CA SER A 82 -8.82 -16.21 8.56
C SER A 82 -8.08 -14.96 8.07
N PHE A 83 -6.75 -14.97 8.17
CA PHE A 83 -5.90 -13.89 7.62
C PHE A 83 -6.21 -13.62 6.13
N LYS A 84 -6.38 -14.68 5.34
CA LYS A 84 -6.73 -14.57 3.92
C LYS A 84 -8.04 -13.80 3.72
N GLU A 85 -9.05 -14.07 4.55
CA GLU A 85 -10.32 -13.34 4.46
C GLU A 85 -10.19 -11.87 4.85
N VAL A 86 -9.38 -11.55 5.88
CA VAL A 86 -9.08 -10.15 6.23
C VAL A 86 -8.38 -9.45 5.06
N TRP A 87 -7.36 -10.09 4.48
CA TRP A 87 -6.61 -9.56 3.34
C TRP A 87 -7.52 -9.29 2.13
N GLU A 88 -8.28 -10.28 1.70
CA GLU A 88 -9.14 -10.18 0.50
C GLU A 88 -10.32 -9.22 0.68
N ARG A 89 -10.76 -8.99 1.92
CA ARG A 89 -11.92 -8.14 2.23
C ARG A 89 -11.56 -6.68 2.52
N ASN A 90 -10.44 -6.45 3.20
CA ASN A 90 -10.15 -5.16 3.84
C ASN A 90 -8.91 -4.45 3.28
N ILE A 91 -8.09 -5.11 2.45
CA ILE A 91 -6.83 -4.54 1.96
C ILE A 91 -6.94 -4.17 0.48
N TRP A 92 -6.42 -2.98 0.16
CA TRP A 92 -6.20 -2.50 -1.21
C TRP A 92 -4.72 -2.13 -1.37
N VAL A 93 -4.20 -2.31 -2.57
CA VAL A 93 -2.81 -2.05 -2.92
C VAL A 93 -2.73 -0.93 -3.95
N ALA A 94 -1.90 0.07 -3.69
CA ALA A 94 -1.60 1.14 -4.63
C ALA A 94 -0.25 0.91 -5.33
N THR A 95 -0.12 1.29 -6.60
CA THR A 95 1.13 1.13 -7.38
C THR A 95 2.18 2.22 -7.16
N SER A 96 2.00 3.08 -6.14
CA SER A 96 2.84 4.26 -5.86
C SER A 96 4.33 3.95 -5.91
N GLY A 97 5.08 4.70 -6.72
CA GLY A 97 6.55 4.59 -6.82
C GLY A 97 7.09 3.28 -7.42
N MET A 98 6.23 2.31 -7.78
CA MET A 98 6.62 0.98 -8.25
C MET A 98 6.22 0.76 -9.72
N PHE A 99 6.89 1.48 -10.62
CA PHE A 99 6.57 1.51 -12.06
C PHE A 99 7.34 0.47 -12.88
N THR A 100 7.18 -0.81 -12.52
CA THR A 100 7.78 -1.91 -13.30
C THR A 100 6.81 -3.08 -13.46
N MET A 101 6.87 -3.75 -14.61
CA MET A 101 5.94 -4.84 -14.95
C MET A 101 6.11 -6.13 -14.13
N PRO A 102 7.31 -6.56 -13.70
CA PRO A 102 7.43 -7.81 -12.94
C PRO A 102 6.70 -7.78 -11.57
N PRO A 103 6.84 -6.74 -10.73
CA PRO A 103 6.03 -6.58 -9.52
C PRO A 103 4.53 -6.48 -9.84
N MET A 104 4.15 -5.75 -10.89
CA MET A 104 2.75 -5.64 -11.30
C MET A 104 2.15 -7.01 -11.69
N ALA A 105 2.89 -7.82 -12.46
CA ALA A 105 2.48 -9.18 -12.81
C ALA A 105 2.39 -10.08 -11.58
N CYS A 106 3.21 -9.88 -10.55
CA CYS A 106 3.09 -10.58 -9.27
C CYS A 106 1.79 -10.19 -8.55
N LEU A 107 1.55 -8.89 -8.44
CA LEU A 107 0.36 -8.33 -7.79
C LEU A 107 -0.94 -8.82 -8.44
N LEU A 108 -1.00 -8.83 -9.77
CA LEU A 108 -2.14 -9.35 -10.53
C LEU A 108 -2.44 -10.85 -10.27
N ARG A 109 -1.44 -11.64 -9.88
CA ARG A 109 -1.63 -13.06 -9.56
C ARG A 109 -2.05 -13.30 -8.11
N SER A 110 -1.63 -12.45 -7.19
CA SER A 110 -1.84 -12.64 -5.75
C SER A 110 -3.04 -11.85 -5.21
N THR A 111 -3.45 -10.80 -5.91
CA THR A 111 -4.45 -9.84 -5.44
C THR A 111 -5.56 -9.68 -6.47
N SER A 112 -6.80 -9.64 -6.00
CA SER A 112 -7.95 -9.37 -6.87
C SER A 112 -7.79 -8.02 -7.59
N ILE A 113 -8.12 -7.99 -8.88
CA ILE A 113 -8.11 -6.77 -9.70
C ILE A 113 -8.96 -5.64 -9.08
N ASP A 114 -10.00 -5.98 -8.32
CA ASP A 114 -10.88 -5.04 -7.64
C ASP A 114 -10.23 -4.33 -6.44
N ARG A 115 -9.02 -4.77 -6.04
CA ARG A 115 -8.25 -4.28 -4.88
C ARG A 115 -6.96 -3.55 -5.27
N ILE A 116 -6.70 -3.37 -6.56
CA ILE A 116 -5.49 -2.70 -7.06
C ILE A 116 -5.85 -1.31 -7.55
N MET A 117 -5.09 -0.29 -7.14
CA MET A 117 -5.31 1.11 -7.52
C MET A 117 -4.04 1.73 -8.07
N TYR A 118 -4.19 2.60 -9.07
CA TYR A 118 -3.09 3.42 -9.55
C TYR A 118 -2.82 4.60 -8.60
N SER A 119 -1.57 4.82 -8.25
CA SER A 119 -1.07 5.99 -7.53
C SER A 119 0.32 6.35 -8.05
N VAL A 120 0.68 7.65 -8.00
CA VAL A 120 1.94 8.15 -8.55
C VAL A 120 3.06 8.20 -7.52
N ASP A 121 2.75 8.63 -6.30
CA ASP A 121 3.75 9.05 -5.29
C ASP A 121 4.45 10.40 -5.61
N TYR A 122 3.68 11.38 -6.07
CA TYR A 122 4.19 12.73 -6.30
C TYR A 122 4.46 13.45 -4.96
N PRO A 123 5.59 14.17 -4.78
CA PRO A 123 6.60 14.54 -5.78
C PRO A 123 7.82 13.60 -5.86
N TYR A 124 7.82 12.48 -5.14
CA TYR A 124 8.95 11.53 -5.12
C TYR A 124 9.10 10.79 -6.46
N SER A 125 8.00 10.55 -7.14
CA SER A 125 7.93 10.08 -8.53
C SER A 125 7.17 11.07 -9.41
N THR A 126 7.41 11.01 -10.74
CA THR A 126 6.76 11.94 -11.68
C THR A 126 5.53 11.34 -12.34
N THR A 127 4.59 12.20 -12.73
CA THR A 127 3.38 11.81 -13.48
C THR A 127 3.73 11.16 -14.82
N GLU A 128 4.82 11.58 -15.46
CA GLU A 128 5.31 11.00 -16.72
C GLU A 128 5.73 9.54 -16.53
N GLN A 129 6.45 9.21 -15.44
CA GLN A 129 6.83 7.84 -15.14
C GLN A 129 5.60 6.96 -14.90
N GLY A 130 4.65 7.44 -14.10
CA GLY A 130 3.42 6.68 -13.82
C GLY A 130 2.55 6.51 -15.07
N LYS A 131 2.47 7.54 -15.93
CA LYS A 131 1.77 7.46 -17.21
C LYS A 131 2.40 6.41 -18.12
N ALA A 132 3.73 6.42 -18.27
CA ALA A 132 4.45 5.46 -19.11
C ALA A 132 4.20 4.02 -18.62
N PHE A 133 4.19 3.80 -17.31
CA PHE A 133 3.84 2.50 -16.71
C PHE A 133 2.42 2.05 -17.04
N MET A 134 1.43 2.94 -16.96
CA MET A 134 0.05 2.58 -17.30
C MET A 134 -0.11 2.30 -18.80
N GLU A 135 0.58 3.04 -19.67
CA GLU A 135 0.62 2.75 -21.11
C GLU A 135 1.24 1.37 -21.38
N GLU A 136 2.35 1.03 -20.73
CA GLU A 136 2.98 -0.29 -20.83
C GLU A 136 2.05 -1.41 -20.31
N LEU A 137 1.39 -1.21 -19.16
CA LEU A 137 0.43 -2.16 -18.61
C LEU A 137 -0.72 -2.44 -19.61
N ARG A 138 -1.25 -1.39 -20.25
CA ARG A 138 -2.32 -1.50 -21.24
C ARG A 138 -1.89 -2.30 -22.48
N GLU A 139 -0.65 -2.11 -22.92
CA GLU A 139 -0.09 -2.79 -24.10
C GLU A 139 0.42 -4.22 -23.78
N SER A 140 0.69 -4.52 -22.51
CA SER A 140 1.31 -5.79 -22.08
C SER A 140 0.46 -7.04 -22.31
N GLY A 141 -0.86 -6.89 -22.46
CA GLY A 141 -1.81 -8.00 -22.50
C GLY A 141 -2.02 -8.72 -21.16
N LEU A 142 -1.46 -8.21 -20.05
CA LEU A 142 -1.68 -8.76 -18.70
C LEU A 142 -3.06 -8.44 -18.13
N VAL A 143 -3.71 -7.39 -18.64
CA VAL A 143 -5.06 -6.96 -18.23
C VAL A 143 -5.90 -6.65 -19.46
N THR A 144 -7.20 -6.86 -19.34
CA THR A 144 -8.19 -6.37 -20.32
C THR A 144 -8.39 -4.86 -20.16
N GLU A 145 -9.02 -4.22 -21.15
CA GLU A 145 -9.41 -2.79 -21.06
C GLU A 145 -10.35 -2.50 -19.88
N GLU A 146 -11.20 -3.47 -19.52
CA GLU A 146 -12.09 -3.34 -18.37
C GLU A 146 -11.30 -3.33 -17.05
N GLU A 147 -10.37 -4.27 -16.90
CA GLU A 147 -9.49 -4.39 -15.74
C GLU A 147 -8.51 -3.21 -15.63
N TYR A 148 -7.97 -2.75 -16.76
CA TYR A 148 -7.19 -1.53 -16.85
C TYR A 148 -7.98 -0.34 -16.29
N SER A 149 -9.23 -0.18 -16.70
CA SER A 149 -10.10 0.89 -16.18
C SER A 149 -10.35 0.77 -14.67
N LYS A 150 -10.43 -0.46 -14.14
CA LYS A 150 -10.54 -0.69 -12.69
C LYS A 150 -9.33 -0.14 -11.94
N ILE A 151 -8.13 -0.51 -12.37
CA ILE A 151 -6.88 -0.04 -11.77
C ILE A 151 -6.72 1.48 -11.92
N ALA A 152 -6.98 1.99 -13.13
CA ALA A 152 -6.74 3.39 -13.47
C ALA A 152 -7.64 4.36 -12.68
N PHE A 153 -8.91 4.01 -12.43
CA PHE A 153 -9.81 4.92 -11.71
C PHE A 153 -11.00 4.27 -11.02
N LYS A 154 -11.66 3.24 -11.58
CA LYS A 154 -12.97 2.77 -11.03
C LYS A 154 -12.85 2.19 -9.62
N ASN A 155 -11.73 1.56 -9.29
CA ASN A 155 -11.51 1.06 -7.93
C ASN A 155 -11.40 2.21 -6.92
N ALA A 156 -10.69 3.28 -7.27
CA ALA A 156 -10.58 4.47 -6.44
C ALA A 156 -11.93 5.18 -6.27
N GLU A 157 -12.70 5.35 -7.35
CA GLU A 157 -14.06 5.91 -7.30
C GLU A 157 -14.95 5.13 -6.33
N ARG A 158 -14.92 3.79 -6.41
CA ARG A 158 -15.71 2.91 -5.55
C ARG A 158 -15.27 2.98 -4.09
N LEU A 159 -13.96 2.91 -3.82
CA LEU A 159 -13.43 2.87 -2.45
C LEU A 159 -13.56 4.22 -1.74
N LEU A 160 -13.25 5.32 -2.44
CA LEU A 160 -13.25 6.66 -1.87
C LEU A 160 -14.60 7.38 -2.04
N ASN A 161 -15.59 6.68 -2.61
CA ASN A 161 -16.97 7.13 -2.79
C ASN A 161 -17.09 8.50 -3.48
N PHE A 162 -16.44 8.63 -4.64
CA PHE A 162 -16.53 9.83 -5.49
C PHE A 162 -16.67 9.45 -6.97
N LYS A 163 -17.05 10.43 -7.80
CA LYS A 163 -17.11 10.29 -9.27
C LYS A 163 -16.07 11.21 -9.91
N MET A 164 -15.29 10.68 -10.85
CA MET A 164 -14.37 11.43 -11.70
C MET A 164 -15.07 12.06 -12.91
#